data_AF-A0A7V6CZU6-F1
#
_entry.id   AF-A0A7V6CZU6-F1
#
_cell.length_a   1.000
_cell.length_b   1.000
_cell.length_c   1.000
_cell.angle_alpha   90.00
_cell.angle_beta   90.00
_cell.angle_gamma   90.00
#
_symmetry.space_group_name_H-M   'P 1'
#
loop_
_entity.id
_entity.type
_entity.pdbx_description
1 polymer ?
#
loop_
_entity_poly.entity_id
_entity_poly.type
_entity_poly.pdbx_seq_one_letter_code
_entity_poly.pdbx_strand_id
1 'polypeptide(L)' 'MKKETYDVIRKNNERPELVIRRFTRLIQEIGLLRTVKEAREYRKPLNRKARRELALRNAKIKQEKRGYKI' A
#
# COMPACT_ATOMS: atom_id res chain seq x y z
N MET A 1 21.18 3.11 7.04
CA MET A 1 19.93 2.43 6.62
C MET A 1 20.31 1.12 5.94
N LYS A 2 19.90 -0.04 6.46
CA LYS A 2 20.07 -1.31 5.74
C LYS A 2 19.25 -1.21 4.45
N LYS A 3 19.91 -1.41 3.31
CA LYS A 3 19.25 -1.49 2.00
C LYS A 3 18.56 -2.85 1.99
N GLU A 4 17.27 -2.92 2.33
CA GLU A 4 16.50 -4.13 2.13
C GLU A 4 16.31 -4.29 0.62
N THR A 5 17.04 -5.24 0.03
CA THR A 5 16.88 -5.60 -1.38
C THR A 5 15.60 -6.40 -1.51
N TYR A 6 14.57 -5.77 -2.07
CA TYR A 6 13.27 -6.38 -2.33
C TYR A 6 13.29 -7.12 -3.67
N ASP A 7 14.17 -8.12 -3.76
CA ASP A 7 14.41 -8.85 -5.00
C ASP A 7 13.39 -9.98 -5.18
N VAL A 8 12.67 -9.96 -6.31
CA VAL A 8 11.81 -11.07 -6.74
C VAL A 8 12.53 -11.86 -7.81
N ILE A 9 13.23 -12.90 -7.39
CA ILE A 9 13.92 -13.82 -8.30
C ILE A 9 12.87 -14.74 -8.95
N ARG A 10 12.89 -14.80 -10.29
CA ARG A 10 12.03 -15.69 -11.06
C ARG A 10 12.46 -17.14 -10.86
N LYS A 11 11.51 -18.04 -10.64
CA LYS A 11 11.77 -19.49 -10.59
C LYS A 11 11.70 -20.10 -11.99
N ASN A 12 12.39 -21.21 -12.23
CA ASN A 12 12.32 -21.94 -13.49
C ASN A 12 10.88 -22.38 -13.79
N ASN A 13 10.47 -22.28 -15.06
CA ASN A 13 9.09 -22.53 -15.55
C ASN A 13 7.99 -21.67 -14.94
N GLU A 14 8.34 -20.58 -14.27
CA GLU A 14 7.33 -19.66 -13.75
C GLU A 14 6.72 -18.79 -14.85
N ARG A 15 5.39 -18.75 -14.85
CA ARG A 15 4.58 -17.85 -15.67
C ARG A 15 4.88 -16.38 -15.31
N PRO A 16 5.20 -15.49 -16.28
CA PRO A 16 5.53 -14.09 -16.02
C PRO A 16 4.51 -13.35 -15.15
N GLU A 17 3.23 -13.66 -15.31
CA GLU A 17 2.12 -13.04 -14.59
C GLU A 17 2.20 -13.29 -13.07
N LEU A 18 2.68 -14.48 -12.67
CA LEU A 18 2.86 -14.83 -11.26
C LEU A 18 4.00 -14.07 -10.62
N VAL A 19 5.09 -13.85 -11.37
CA VAL A 19 6.23 -13.04 -10.94
C VAL A 19 5.79 -11.60 -10.68
N ILE A 20 5.06 -11.01 -11.64
CA ILE A 20 4.54 -9.64 -11.53
C ILE A 20 3.59 -9.54 -10.33
N ARG A 21 2.72 -10.52 -10.12
CA ARG A 21 1.80 -10.53 -8.97
C ARG A 21 2.54 -10.57 -7.64
N ARG A 22 3.58 -11.40 -7.50
CA ARG A 22 4.40 -11.44 -6.27
C ARG A 22 5.12 -10.13 -6.03
N PHE A 23 5.74 -9.58 -7.08
CA PHE A 23 6.39 -8.28 -7.00
C PHE A 23 5.41 -7.18 -6.58
N THR A 24 4.24 -7.13 -7.20
CA THR A 24 3.21 -6.13 -6.89
C THR A 24 2.75 -6.25 -5.44
N ARG A 25 2.56 -7.49 -4.94
CA ARG A 25 2.19 -7.73 -3.55
C ARG A 25 3.29 -7.29 -2.58
N LEU A 26 4.55 -7.58 -2.89
CA LEU A 26 5.70 -7.15 -2.09
C LEU A 26 5.74 -5.61 -1.98
N ILE A 27 5.62 -4.90 -3.11
CA ILE A 27 5.58 -3.43 -3.14
C ILE A 27 4.41 -2.86 -2.32
N GLN A 28 3.26 -3.53 -2.33
CA GLN A 28 2.10 -3.16 -1.53
C GLN A 28 2.31 -3.39 -0.03
N GLU A 29 2.90 -4.53 0.36
CA GLU A 29 3.19 -4.88 1.76
C GLU A 29 4.19 -3.90 2.39
N ILE A 30 5.23 -3.51 1.64
CA ILE A 30 6.20 -2.48 2.04
C ILE A 30 5.56 -1.10 2.07
N GLY A 31 4.50 -0.88 1.27
CA GLY A 31 3.84 0.40 1.14
C GLY A 31 4.71 1.46 0.44
N LEU A 32 5.70 1.04 -0.36
CA LEU A 32 6.72 1.92 -0.97
C LEU A 32 6.08 3.11 -1.71
N LEU A 33 5.07 2.85 -2.55
CA LEU A 33 4.39 3.89 -3.31
C LEU A 33 3.67 4.92 -2.41
N ARG A 34 3.10 4.48 -1.28
CA ARG A 34 2.47 5.38 -0.31
C ARG A 34 3.53 6.26 0.33
N THR A 35 4.63 5.66 0.79
CA THR A 35 5.73 6.37 1.46
C THR A 35 6.35 7.43 0.55
N VAL A 36 6.63 7.08 -0.72
CA VAL A 36 7.17 8.03 -1.71
C VAL A 36 6.18 9.16 -1.99
N LYS A 37 4.88 8.85 -2.12
CA LYS A 37 3.84 9.86 -2.34
C LYS A 37 3.70 10.82 -1.16
N GLU A 38 3.80 10.33 0.07
CA GLU A 38 3.78 11.14 1.28
C GLU A 38 5.04 12.00 1.41
N ALA A 39 6.21 11.49 1.00
CA ALA A 39 7.47 12.21 1.03
C ALA A 39 7.57 13.32 -0.04
N ARG A 40 6.75 13.26 -1.10
CA ARG A 40 6.78 14.24 -2.21
C ARG A 40 6.38 15.66 -1.79
N GLU A 41 5.53 15.78 -0.78
CA GLU A 41 5.01 17.07 -0.30
C GLU A 41 5.12 17.13 1.22
N TYR A 42 5.62 18.25 1.76
CA TYR A 42 5.58 18.47 3.20
C TYR A 42 4.12 18.60 3.67
N ARG A 43 3.75 17.79 4.66
CA ARG A 43 2.42 17.84 5.31
C ARG A 43 2.60 17.98 6.81
N LYS A 44 1.93 18.97 7.40
CA LYS A 44 1.88 19.12 8.85
C LYS A 44 1.27 17.84 9.46
N PRO A 45 1.88 17.24 10.49
CA PRO A 45 1.35 16.02 11.08
C PRO A 45 -0.04 16.27 11.66
N LEU A 46 -0.96 15.36 11.40
CA LEU A 46 -2.33 15.43 11.92
C LEU A 46 -2.32 15.31 13.45
N ASN A 47 -3.16 16.10 14.11
CA ASN A 47 -3.43 15.97 15.54
C ASN A 47 -4.26 14.69 15.82
N ARG A 48 -4.36 14.28 17.09
CA ARG A 48 -5.03 13.03 17.48
C ARG A 48 -6.49 12.96 17.00
N LYS A 49 -7.22 14.08 17.07
CA LYS A 49 -8.63 14.20 16.63
C LYS A 49 -8.75 13.98 15.12
N ALA A 50 -7.95 14.68 14.33
CA ALA A 50 -7.95 14.57 12.87
C ALA A 50 -7.53 13.18 12.39
N ARG A 51 -6.57 12.52 13.07
CA ARG A 51 -6.24 11.11 12.77
C ARG A 51 -7.43 10.18 12.99
N ARG A 52 -8.18 10.37 14.09
CA ARG A 52 -9.36 9.57 14.41
C ARG A 52 -10.47 9.77 13.37
N GLU A 53 -10.77 11.02 13.03
CA GLU A 53 -11.79 11.35 12.02
C GLU A 53 -11.43 10.77 10.64
N LEU A 54 -10.17 10.89 10.23
CA LEU A 54 -9.68 10.30 8.99
C LEU A 54 -9.82 8.78 8.99
N ALA A 55 -9.48 8.11 10.09
CA ALA A 55 -9.63 6.66 10.23
C ALA A 55 -11.10 6.22 10.11
N LEU A 56 -12.02 6.92 10.78
CA LEU A 56 -13.46 6.64 10.70
C LEU A 56 -14.01 6.85 9.28
N ARG A 57 -13.60 7.94 8.62
CA ARG A 57 -13.97 8.21 7.22
C ARG A 57 -13.47 7.09 6.30
N ASN A 58 -12.22 6.68 6.44
CA ASN A 58 -11.65 5.60 5.63
C ASN A 58 -12.36 4.26 5.87
N ALA A 59 -12.74 3.96 7.11
CA ALA A 59 -13.52 2.78 7.46
C ALA A 59 -14.91 2.80 6.80
N LYS A 60 -15.61 3.95 6.84
CA LYS A 60 -16.90 4.15 6.19
C LYS A 60 -16.82 3.94 4.67
N ILE A 61 -15.86 4.59 4.00
CA ILE A 61 -15.64 4.41 2.55
C ILE A 61 -15.35 2.94 2.21
N LYS A 62 -14.58 2.23 3.05
CA LYS A 62 -14.27 0.81 2.85
C LYS A 62 -15.52 -0.07 2.99
N GLN A 63 -16.41 0.26 3.92
CA GLN A 63 -17.68 -0.43 4.11
C GLN A 63 -18.61 -0.20 2.92
N GLU A 64 -18.77 1.06 2.47
CA GLU A 64 -19.55 1.41 1.28
C GLU A 64 -19.06 0.65 0.05
N LYS A 65 -17.76 0.67 -0.24
CA LYS A 65 -17.17 -0.08 -1.37
C LYS A 65 -17.40 -1.59 -1.31
N ARG A 66 -17.59 -2.16 -0.12
CA ARG A 66 -17.92 -3.59 0.05
C ARG A 66 -19.41 -3.84 -0.15
N GLY A 67 -20.28 -2.93 0.29
CA GLY A 67 -21.73 -3.02 0.12
C GLY A 67 -22.20 -2.82 -1.33
N TYR A 68 -21.45 -2.07 -2.15
CA TYR A 68 -21.74 -1.87 -3.58
C TYR A 68 -21.22 -3.01 -4.50
N LYS A 69 -20.75 -4.14 -3.95
CA LYS A 69 -20.52 -5.36 -4.73
C LYS A 69 -21.81 -6.17 -4.80
N ILE A 70 -22.74 -5.75 -5.66
CA ILE A 70 -23.83 -6.57 -6.20
C ILE A 70 -23.63 -6.59 -7.71
#